data_AF-A0A6H9LB09-F1
#
_entry.id   AF-A0A6H9LB09-F1
#
_cell.length_a   1.000
_cell.length_b   1.000
_cell.length_c   1.000
_cell.angle_alpha   90.00
_cell.angle_beta   90.00
_cell.angle_gamma   90.00
#
_symmetry.space_group_name_H-M   'P 1'
#
loop_
_entity.id
_entity.type
_entity.pdbx_description
1 polymer ?
#
loop_
_entity_poly.entity_id
_entity_poly.type
_entity_poly.pdbx_seq_one_letter_code
_entity_poly.pdbx_strand_id
1 'polypeptide(L)'
;MDIFKQNRYLWITIIVLLIMNFTALALLWLGRPEARKIQERPPDPMEEQIRIQQLLKKELNFDETQSEQYLKLRRQHRNQVQQLQMDISHIKKQMFNKVLQDNPRQELSDSLLALAQEKQAQLEKITFQHFLDLKKLCKPEQQDKLKILLNEFFRKNAPTGINNDMPHPPAGARPAPQRGNESPPPLP
;
A
#
# COMPACT_ATOMS: atom_id res chain seq x y z
N MET A 1 -15.40 -5.87 65.79
CA MET A 1 -14.85 -4.53 65.50
C MET A 1 -14.44 -4.51 64.02
N ASP A 2 -15.05 -3.61 63.25
CA ASP A 2 -14.40 -2.86 62.17
C ASP A 2 -14.06 -3.48 60.80
N ILE A 3 -14.87 -4.43 60.28
CA ILE A 3 -14.82 -4.72 58.83
C ILE A 3 -15.21 -3.46 58.02
N PHE A 4 -16.15 -2.66 58.52
CA PHE A 4 -16.57 -1.41 57.88
C PHE A 4 -15.60 -0.24 58.06
N LYS A 5 -14.61 -0.32 58.97
CA LYS A 5 -13.60 0.73 59.15
C LYS A 5 -12.38 0.46 58.27
N GLN A 6 -11.99 -0.81 58.10
CA GLN A 6 -10.95 -1.22 57.16
C GLN A 6 -11.45 -1.27 55.71
N ASN A 7 -12.69 -1.72 55.47
CA ASN A 7 -13.32 -1.71 54.15
C ASN A 7 -13.72 -0.30 53.69
N ARG A 8 -13.89 0.67 54.60
CA ARG A 8 -14.17 2.06 54.19
C ARG A 8 -12.99 2.64 53.44
N TYR A 9 -11.76 2.37 53.88
CA TYR A 9 -10.57 2.75 53.12
C TYR A 9 -10.48 2.01 51.80
N LEU A 10 -10.76 0.69 51.76
CA LEU A 10 -10.78 -0.07 50.51
C LEU A 10 -11.84 0.45 49.52
N TRP A 11 -13.05 0.74 50.00
CA TRP A 11 -14.13 1.32 49.19
C TRP A 11 -13.78 2.74 48.71
N ILE A 12 -13.18 3.56 49.56
CA ILE A 12 -12.69 4.89 49.16
C ILE A 12 -11.60 4.74 48.10
N THR A 13 -10.64 3.82 48.26
CA THR A 13 -9.59 3.55 47.27
C THR A 13 -10.17 3.07 45.95
N ILE A 14 -11.16 2.18 45.97
CA ILE A 14 -11.85 1.70 44.76
C ILE A 14 -12.60 2.85 44.07
N ILE A 15 -13.34 3.67 44.82
CA ILE A 15 -14.05 4.83 44.26
C ILE A 15 -13.07 5.84 43.65
N VAL A 16 -11.98 6.15 44.36
CA VAL A 16 -10.93 7.07 43.87
C VAL A 16 -10.27 6.52 42.61
N LEU A 17 -9.93 5.23 42.58
CA LEU A 17 -9.34 4.58 41.41
C LEU A 17 -10.29 4.60 40.21
N LEU A 18 -11.59 4.42 40.46
CA LEU A 18 -12.64 4.47 39.45
C LEU A 18 -12.78 5.90 38.89
N ILE A 19 -12.90 6.91 39.76
CA ILE A 19 -12.96 8.32 39.35
C ILE A 19 -11.70 8.72 38.58
N MET A 20 -10.51 8.30 39.01
CA MET A 20 -9.26 8.59 38.33
C MET A 20 -9.19 7.97 36.93
N ASN A 21 -9.63 6.71 36.77
CA ASN A 21 -9.73 6.07 35.46
C ASN A 21 -10.77 6.76 34.56
N PHE A 22 -11.94 7.12 35.10
CA PHE A 22 -12.96 7.85 34.35
C PHE A 22 -12.49 9.26 33.95
N THR A 23 -11.73 9.93 34.82
CA THR A 23 -11.14 11.24 34.54
C THR A 23 -10.07 11.11 33.45
N ALA A 24 -9.24 10.07 33.50
CA ALA A 24 -8.27 9.79 32.44
C ALA A 24 -8.95 9.48 31.10
N LEU A 25 -10.04 8.69 31.11
CA LEU A 25 -10.84 8.42 29.91
C LEU A 25 -11.54 9.68 29.38
N ALA A 26 -12.06 10.54 30.26
CA ALA A 26 -12.68 11.80 29.90
C ALA A 26 -11.64 12.79 29.33
N LEU A 27 -10.46 12.91 29.95
CA LEU A 27 -9.35 13.71 29.43
C LEU A 27 -8.83 13.15 28.10
N LEU A 28 -8.81 11.84 27.90
CA LEU A 28 -8.46 11.20 26.63
C LEU A 28 -9.52 11.47 25.55
N TRP A 29 -10.80 11.60 25.93
CA TRP A 29 -11.91 11.89 25.01
C TRP A 29 -12.02 13.38 24.68
N LEU A 30 -11.94 14.27 25.66
CA LEU A 30 -11.98 15.73 25.48
C LEU A 30 -10.65 16.31 24.98
N GLY A 31 -9.54 15.68 25.35
CA GLY A 31 -8.18 16.08 24.99
C GLY A 31 -7.63 15.36 23.76
N ARG A 32 -8.48 14.73 22.94
CA ARG A 32 -8.09 14.53 21.55
C ARG A 32 -7.97 15.94 20.96
N PRO A 33 -6.76 16.48 20.67
CA PRO A 33 -6.72 17.39 19.54
C PRO A 33 -7.43 16.59 18.44
N GLU A 34 -8.44 17.15 17.78
CA GLU A 34 -8.84 16.60 16.49
C GLU A 34 -7.53 16.32 15.80
N ALA A 35 -7.17 15.03 15.70
CA ALA A 35 -5.97 14.61 15.00
C ALA A 35 -6.18 15.31 13.70
N ARG A 36 -5.39 16.39 13.47
CA ARG A 36 -5.68 17.40 12.44
C ARG A 36 -6.12 16.52 11.32
N LYS A 37 -7.42 16.61 10.97
CA LYS A 37 -7.83 16.01 9.73
C LYS A 37 -6.96 16.85 8.81
N ILE A 38 -5.80 16.31 8.44
CA ILE A 38 -5.20 16.56 7.16
C ILE A 38 -6.32 16.01 6.30
N GLN A 39 -7.32 16.86 6.11
CA GLN A 39 -8.15 16.87 4.96
C GLN A 39 -7.08 17.10 3.92
N GLU A 40 -6.51 15.99 3.47
CA GLU A 40 -5.83 15.89 2.21
C GLU A 40 -6.94 16.34 1.26
N ARG A 41 -7.05 17.67 1.09
CA ARG A 41 -7.63 18.22 -0.11
C ARG A 41 -6.91 17.43 -1.19
N PRO A 42 -7.64 16.70 -2.06
CA PRO A 42 -7.00 16.01 -3.15
C PRO A 42 -6.04 17.04 -3.76
N PRO A 43 -4.74 16.75 -3.83
CA PRO A 43 -3.75 17.72 -4.28
C PRO A 43 -4.28 18.30 -5.57
N ASP A 44 -4.23 19.62 -5.69
CA ASP A 44 -4.68 20.30 -6.91
C ASP A 44 -4.03 19.56 -8.09
N PRO A 45 -4.79 19.17 -9.13
CA PRO A 45 -4.22 18.53 -10.32
C PRO A 45 -2.98 19.25 -10.86
N MET A 46 -2.87 20.56 -10.63
CA MET A 46 -1.69 21.36 -10.93
C MET A 46 -0.52 21.10 -9.96
N GLU A 47 -0.76 21.10 -8.64
CA GLU A 47 0.26 20.80 -7.63
C GLU A 47 0.83 19.38 -7.80
N GLU A 48 -0.03 18.40 -8.11
CA GLU A 48 0.40 17.02 -8.36
C GLU A 48 1.33 16.96 -9.57
N GLN A 49 0.99 17.66 -10.66
CA GLN A 49 1.82 17.74 -11.87
C GLN A 49 3.19 18.37 -11.58
N ILE A 50 3.23 19.49 -10.86
CA ILE A 50 4.47 20.19 -10.51
C ILE A 50 5.38 19.28 -9.68
N ARG A 51 4.84 18.60 -8.65
CA ARG A 51 5.63 17.67 -7.82
C ARG A 51 6.27 16.57 -8.66
N ILE A 52 5.55 16.06 -9.64
CA ILE A 52 6.02 14.95 -10.47
C ILE A 52 7.07 15.41 -11.46
N GLN A 53 6.86 16.56 -12.10
CA GLN A 53 7.90 17.15 -12.94
C GLN A 53 9.19 17.38 -12.14
N GLN A 54 9.08 17.88 -10.92
CA GLN A 54 10.23 18.07 -10.03
C GLN A 54 10.92 16.75 -9.69
N LEU A 55 10.16 15.68 -9.40
CA LEU A 55 10.73 14.34 -9.14
C LEU A 55 11.43 13.77 -10.37
N LEU A 56 10.83 13.84 -11.55
CA LEU A 56 11.44 13.33 -12.79
C LEU A 56 12.71 14.11 -13.16
N LYS A 57 12.67 15.44 -12.99
CA LYS A 57 13.83 16.29 -13.22
C LYS A 57 14.94 16.01 -12.21
N LYS A 58 14.60 15.81 -10.93
CA LYS A 58 15.58 15.54 -9.87
C LYS A 58 16.20 14.15 -9.99
N GLU A 59 15.39 13.13 -10.21
CA GLU A 59 15.81 11.73 -10.11
C GLU A 59 16.34 11.20 -11.45
N LEU A 60 15.75 11.60 -12.59
CA LEU A 60 16.15 11.13 -13.92
C LEU A 60 16.80 12.21 -14.80
N ASN A 61 16.91 13.47 -14.34
CA ASN A 61 17.37 14.59 -15.17
C ASN A 61 16.59 14.71 -16.48
N PHE A 62 15.27 14.53 -16.44
CA PHE A 62 14.43 14.72 -17.62
C PHE A 62 14.51 16.17 -18.11
N ASP A 63 14.60 16.33 -19.43
CA ASP A 63 14.40 17.63 -20.05
C ASP A 63 12.92 18.01 -20.09
N GLU A 64 12.63 19.25 -20.50
CA GLU A 64 11.26 19.79 -20.51
C GLU A 64 10.36 19.00 -21.47
N THR A 65 10.89 18.59 -22.63
CA THR A 65 10.16 17.80 -23.63
C THR A 65 9.84 16.39 -23.13
N GLN A 66 10.79 15.73 -22.47
CA GLN A 66 10.60 14.43 -21.83
C GLN A 66 9.55 14.54 -20.70
N SER A 67 9.61 15.61 -19.91
CA SER A 67 8.68 15.83 -18.81
C SER A 67 7.23 15.99 -19.30
N GLU A 68 7.01 16.77 -20.35
CA GLU A 68 5.69 16.94 -20.97
C GLU A 68 5.15 15.64 -21.58
N GLN A 69 5.99 14.91 -22.32
CA GLN A 69 5.62 13.62 -22.90
C GLN A 69 5.23 12.60 -21.82
N TYR A 70 5.99 12.54 -20.73
CA TYR A 70 5.66 11.67 -19.61
C TYR A 70 4.35 12.07 -18.92
N LEU A 71 4.09 13.35 -18.70
CA LEU A 71 2.84 13.80 -18.09
C LEU A 71 1.61 13.39 -18.91
N LYS A 72 1.70 13.46 -20.24
CA LYS A 72 0.64 13.00 -21.14
C LYS A 72 0.41 11.49 -20.98
N LEU A 73 1.49 10.71 -21.02
CA LEU A 73 1.44 9.25 -20.85
C LEU A 73 0.85 8.88 -19.48
N ARG A 74 1.25 9.58 -18.42
CA ARG A 74 0.73 9.37 -17.05
C ARG A 74 -0.75 9.67 -16.94
N ARG A 75 -1.23 10.74 -17.57
CA ARG A 75 -2.66 11.09 -17.58
C ARG A 75 -3.48 10.02 -18.28
N GLN A 76 -3.01 9.52 -19.42
CA GLN A 76 -3.66 8.43 -20.15
C GLN A 76 -3.71 7.15 -19.31
N HIS A 77 -2.58 6.75 -18.73
CA HIS A 77 -2.50 5.58 -17.86
C HIS A 77 -3.43 5.69 -16.65
N ARG A 78 -3.48 6.85 -15.98
CA ARG A 78 -4.37 7.09 -14.84
C ARG A 78 -5.84 6.88 -15.21
N ASN A 79 -6.29 7.41 -16.34
CA ASN A 79 -7.66 7.27 -16.79
C ASN A 79 -8.01 5.79 -17.08
N GLN A 80 -7.10 5.05 -17.74
CA GLN A 80 -7.29 3.63 -18.02
C GLN A 80 -7.34 2.77 -16.74
N VAL A 81 -6.42 3.02 -15.81
CA VAL A 81 -6.39 2.33 -14.51
C VAL A 81 -7.66 2.62 -13.71
N GLN A 82 -8.11 3.88 -13.66
CA GLN A 82 -9.33 4.24 -12.93
C GLN A 82 -10.55 3.50 -13.47
N GLN A 83 -10.70 3.42 -14.80
CA GLN A 83 -11.80 2.68 -15.40
C GLN A 83 -11.76 1.19 -15.06
N LEU A 84 -10.60 0.54 -15.17
CA LEU A 84 -10.45 -0.87 -14.81
C LEU A 84 -10.69 -1.14 -13.33
N GLN A 85 -10.24 -0.25 -12.44
CA GLN A 85 -10.49 -0.36 -11.01
C GLN A 85 -11.97 -0.23 -10.66
N MET A 86 -12.69 0.66 -11.34
CA MET A 86 -14.15 0.77 -11.21
C MET A 86 -14.85 -0.51 -11.66
N ASP A 87 -14.46 -1.07 -12.81
CA ASP A 87 -15.00 -2.35 -13.31
C ASP A 87 -14.76 -3.49 -12.31
N ILE A 88 -13.53 -3.64 -11.82
CA ILE A 88 -13.16 -4.67 -10.83
C ILE A 88 -14.00 -4.49 -9.55
N SER A 89 -14.16 -3.25 -9.08
CA SER A 89 -14.95 -2.96 -7.88
C SER A 89 -16.43 -3.29 -8.08
N HIS A 90 -16.98 -3.02 -9.26
CA HIS A 90 -18.35 -3.38 -9.61
C HIS A 90 -18.54 -4.90 -9.64
N ILE A 91 -17.62 -5.64 -10.26
CA ILE A 91 -17.66 -7.11 -10.30
C ILE A 91 -17.59 -7.69 -8.87
N LYS A 92 -16.66 -7.19 -8.04
CA LYS A 92 -16.57 -7.58 -6.63
C LYS A 92 -17.88 -7.32 -5.89
N LYS A 93 -18.51 -6.15 -6.10
CA LYS A 93 -19.83 -5.84 -5.51
C LYS A 93 -20.90 -6.84 -5.95
N GLN A 94 -20.94 -7.22 -7.23
CA GLN A 94 -21.86 -8.24 -7.73
C GLN A 94 -21.61 -9.61 -7.08
N MET A 95 -20.35 -9.99 -6.88
CA MET A 95 -19.99 -11.23 -6.18
C MET A 95 -20.49 -11.21 -4.72
N PHE A 96 -20.25 -10.12 -3.98
CA PHE A 96 -20.74 -9.99 -2.60
C PHE A 96 -22.27 -9.93 -2.51
N ASN A 97 -22.94 -9.29 -3.46
CA ASN A 97 -24.41 -9.27 -3.50
C ASN A 97 -25.01 -10.67 -3.62
N LYS A 98 -24.33 -11.64 -4.27
CA LYS A 98 -24.80 -13.04 -4.32
C LYS A 98 -24.76 -13.73 -2.96
N VAL A 99 -23.81 -13.36 -2.11
CA VAL A 99 -23.69 -13.89 -0.73
C VAL A 99 -24.82 -13.37 0.16
N LEU A 100 -25.34 -12.17 -0.13
CA LEU A 100 -26.40 -11.52 0.66
C LEU A 100 -27.83 -11.94 0.25
N GLN A 101 -28.00 -12.90 -0.66
CA GLN A 101 -29.31 -13.42 -1.07
C GLN A 101 -29.85 -14.45 -0.06
N ASP A 102 -31.18 -14.60 0.04
CA ASP A 102 -31.85 -15.47 1.02
C ASP A 102 -31.47 -16.95 0.94
N ASN A 103 -30.96 -17.41 -0.21
CA ASN A 103 -30.45 -18.77 -0.40
C ASN A 103 -29.18 -18.74 -1.28
N PRO A 104 -28.03 -18.36 -0.71
CA PRO A 104 -26.81 -18.19 -1.48
C PRO A 104 -26.30 -19.56 -1.94
N ARG A 105 -26.07 -19.73 -3.25
CA ARG A 105 -25.32 -20.90 -3.74
C ARG A 105 -23.90 -20.85 -3.18
N GLN A 106 -23.44 -22.00 -2.69
CA GLN A 106 -22.07 -22.16 -2.19
C GLN A 106 -21.01 -22.04 -3.30
N GLU A 107 -21.42 -22.26 -4.56
CA GLU A 107 -20.55 -22.11 -5.72
C GLU A 107 -20.43 -20.64 -6.13
N LEU A 108 -19.18 -20.17 -6.18
CA LEU A 108 -18.87 -18.90 -6.79
C LEU A 108 -19.29 -18.94 -8.26
N SER A 109 -19.86 -17.86 -8.77
CA SER A 109 -20.15 -17.76 -10.20
C SER A 109 -18.83 -17.73 -10.97
N ASP A 110 -18.37 -18.86 -11.50
CA ASP A 110 -17.09 -18.99 -12.22
C ASP A 110 -16.92 -17.90 -13.29
N SER A 111 -18.02 -17.51 -13.94
CA SER A 111 -18.05 -16.41 -14.91
C SER A 111 -17.68 -15.04 -14.33
N LEU A 112 -18.12 -14.68 -13.12
CA LEU A 112 -17.77 -13.39 -12.49
C LEU A 112 -16.32 -13.39 -11.99
N LEU A 113 -15.84 -14.54 -11.50
CA LEU A 113 -14.44 -14.68 -11.12
C LEU A 113 -13.52 -14.55 -12.33
N ALA A 114 -13.83 -15.26 -13.42
CA ALA A 114 -13.08 -15.19 -14.66
C ALA A 114 -13.05 -13.75 -15.20
N LEU A 115 -14.17 -13.03 -15.16
CA LEU A 115 -14.23 -11.63 -15.56
C LEU A 115 -13.38 -10.72 -14.67
N ALA A 116 -13.39 -10.93 -13.34
CA ALA A 116 -12.54 -10.17 -12.42
C ALA A 116 -11.05 -10.42 -12.70
N GLN A 117 -10.66 -11.67 -12.95
CA GLN A 117 -9.29 -12.05 -13.30
C GLN A 117 -8.86 -11.45 -14.63
N GLU A 118 -9.74 -11.45 -15.64
CA GLU A 118 -9.46 -10.81 -16.93
C GLU A 118 -9.18 -9.31 -16.76
N LYS A 119 -10.01 -8.61 -15.99
CA LYS A 119 -9.83 -7.17 -15.72
C LYS A 119 -8.55 -6.89 -14.91
N GLN A 120 -8.21 -7.77 -13.98
CA GLN A 120 -6.95 -7.70 -13.23
C GLN A 120 -5.74 -7.89 -14.17
N ALA A 121 -5.78 -8.86 -15.07
CA ALA A 121 -4.72 -9.09 -16.06
C ALA A 121 -4.59 -7.90 -17.02
N GLN A 122 -5.70 -7.28 -17.42
CA GLN A 122 -5.67 -6.04 -18.23
C GLN A 122 -4.98 -4.90 -17.47
N LEU A 123 -5.24 -4.75 -16.17
CA LEU A 123 -4.59 -3.74 -15.32
C LEU A 123 -3.08 -3.95 -15.26
N GLU A 124 -2.63 -5.19 -15.08
CA GLU A 124 -1.21 -5.53 -15.05
C GLU A 124 -0.54 -5.26 -16.41
N LYS A 125 -1.22 -5.60 -17.51
CA LYS A 125 -0.72 -5.35 -18.88
C LYS A 125 -0.53 -3.86 -19.15
N ILE A 126 -1.51 -3.00 -18.80
CA ILE A 126 -1.36 -1.56 -19.00
C ILE A 126 -0.28 -0.95 -18.09
N THR A 127 -0.12 -1.49 -16.87
CA THR A 127 0.92 -1.06 -15.93
C THR A 127 2.31 -1.38 -16.48
N PHE A 128 2.50 -2.59 -16.99
CA PHE A 128 3.74 -2.98 -17.65
C PHE A 128 4.03 -2.12 -18.88
N GLN A 129 3.02 -1.87 -19.71
CA GLN A 129 3.13 -1.00 -20.88
C GLN A 129 3.54 0.43 -20.50
N HIS A 130 2.99 0.98 -19.41
CA HIS A 130 3.36 2.30 -18.91
C HIS A 130 4.85 2.40 -18.56
N PHE A 131 5.42 1.39 -17.90
CA PHE A 131 6.85 1.36 -17.60
C PHE A 131 7.71 1.14 -18.83
N LEU A 132 7.24 0.38 -19.83
CA LEU A 132 7.92 0.27 -21.12
C LEU A 132 7.98 1.61 -21.84
N ASP A 133 6.89 2.36 -21.84
CA ASP A 133 6.82 3.67 -22.49
C ASP A 133 7.65 4.72 -21.74
N LEU A 134 7.71 4.66 -20.40
CA LEU A 134 8.68 5.42 -19.59
C LEU A 134 10.13 5.07 -19.97
N LYS A 135 10.47 3.78 -20.15
CA LYS A 135 11.81 3.35 -20.55
C LYS A 135 12.18 3.89 -21.94
N LYS A 136 11.26 3.86 -22.91
CA LYS A 136 11.49 4.40 -24.27
C LYS A 136 11.77 5.90 -24.27
N LEU A 137 11.21 6.63 -23.31
CA LEU A 137 11.42 8.06 -23.16
C LEU A 137 12.80 8.41 -22.59
N CYS A 138 13.44 7.48 -21.89
CA CYS A 138 14.75 7.68 -21.27
C CYS A 138 15.89 7.53 -22.28
N LYS A 139 16.86 8.45 -22.22
CA LYS A 139 18.15 8.33 -22.93
C LYS A 139 18.97 7.18 -22.32
N PRO A 140 19.96 6.61 -23.05
CA PRO A 140 20.80 5.51 -22.54
C PRO A 140 21.42 5.80 -21.17
N GLU A 141 21.92 7.02 -20.98
CA GLU A 141 22.52 7.50 -19.73
C GLU A 141 21.55 7.57 -18.54
N GLN A 142 20.24 7.63 -18.81
CA GLN A 142 19.18 7.72 -17.79
C GLN A 142 18.64 6.33 -17.39
N GLN A 143 18.95 5.27 -18.15
CA GLN A 143 18.37 3.94 -17.92
C GLN A 143 18.86 3.30 -16.61
N ASP A 144 20.11 3.53 -16.22
CA ASP A 144 20.66 3.01 -14.96
C ASP A 144 19.97 3.65 -13.75
N LYS A 145 19.72 4.97 -13.80
CA LYS A 145 18.95 5.67 -12.77
C LYS A 145 17.51 5.18 -12.71
N LEU A 146 16.87 5.00 -13.86
CA LEU A 146 15.52 4.44 -13.95
C LEU A 146 15.43 3.07 -13.26
N LYS A 147 16.41 2.19 -13.49
CA LYS A 147 16.46 0.85 -12.88
C LYS A 147 16.51 0.92 -11.36
N ILE A 148 17.33 1.80 -10.80
CA ILE A 148 17.45 2.01 -9.35
C ILE A 148 16.11 2.50 -8.77
N LEU A 149 15.52 3.52 -9.39
CA LEU A 149 14.24 4.09 -8.95
C LEU A 149 13.10 3.07 -8.99
N LEU A 150 13.05 2.27 -10.05
CA LEU A 150 12.02 1.26 -10.22
C LEU A 150 12.13 0.16 -9.16
N ASN A 151 13.35 -0.29 -8.86
CA ASN A 151 13.61 -1.25 -7.77
C ASN A 151 13.21 -0.68 -6.40
N GLU A 152 13.52 0.58 -6.12
CA GLU A 152 13.09 1.22 -4.88
C GLU A 152 11.57 1.34 -4.79
N PHE A 153 10.91 1.70 -5.90
CA PHE A 153 9.46 1.79 -5.97
C PHE A 153 8.81 0.45 -5.64
N PHE A 154 9.29 -0.65 -6.23
CA PHE A 154 8.77 -1.98 -5.91
C PHE A 154 9.11 -2.43 -4.49
N ARG A 155 10.26 -2.05 -3.94
CA ARG A 155 10.60 -2.35 -2.54
C ARG A 155 9.68 -1.62 -1.55
N LYS A 156 9.34 -0.36 -1.82
CA LYS A 156 8.45 0.46 -0.97
C LYS A 156 6.99 0.02 -1.06
N ASN A 157 6.56 -0.45 -2.24
CA ASN A 157 5.18 -0.89 -2.49
C ASN A 157 5.00 -2.41 -2.37
N ALA A 158 6.04 -3.14 -1.98
CA ALA A 158 5.89 -4.54 -1.59
C ALA A 158 4.92 -4.59 -0.40
N PRO A 159 3.94 -5.50 -0.39
CA PRO A 159 3.09 -5.69 0.77
C PRO A 159 4.00 -5.99 1.97
N THR A 160 4.10 -5.04 2.89
CA THR A 160 4.87 -5.16 4.14
C THR A 160 4.17 -6.17 5.04
N GLY A 161 4.41 -7.45 4.75
CA GLY A 161 3.92 -8.62 5.49
C GLY A 161 5.01 -9.66 5.75
N ILE A 162 6.28 -9.33 5.51
CA ILE A 162 7.43 -10.04 6.08
C ILE A 162 8.18 -9.01 6.91
N ASN A 163 8.11 -9.16 8.23
CA ASN A 163 8.90 -8.39 9.17
C ASN A 163 10.36 -8.39 8.69
N ASN A 164 10.90 -7.20 8.45
CA ASN A 164 12.29 -7.00 8.06
C ASN A 164 13.23 -7.15 9.26
N ASP A 165 12.88 -8.00 10.23
CA ASP A 165 13.78 -8.53 11.26
C ASP A 165 14.55 -9.72 10.68
N MET A 166 15.21 -9.50 9.54
CA MET A 166 16.33 -10.36 9.19
C MET A 166 17.48 -9.88 10.07
N PRO A 167 17.94 -10.68 11.07
CA PRO A 167 19.07 -10.26 11.89
C PRO A 167 20.23 -9.99 10.95
N HIS A 168 20.81 -8.78 11.02
CA HIS A 168 22.09 -8.54 10.39
C HIS A 168 23.06 -9.64 10.88
N PRO A 169 23.71 -10.40 9.97
CA PRO A 169 24.71 -11.34 10.42
C PRO A 169 25.79 -10.56 11.18
N PRO A 170 26.18 -11.01 12.39
CA PRO A 170 27.17 -10.31 13.18
C PRO A 170 28.45 -10.14 12.36
N ALA A 171 29.01 -8.92 12.40
CA ALA A 171 30.23 -8.55 11.69
C ALA A 171 31.38 -9.48 12.12
N GLY A 172 31.60 -10.55 11.36
CA GLY A 172 32.55 -11.61 11.71
C GLY A 172 32.20 -13.00 11.19
N ALA A 173 30.97 -13.26 10.74
CA ALA A 173 30.64 -14.54 10.09
C ALA A 173 31.26 -14.60 8.69
N ARG A 174 32.24 -15.47 8.48
CA ARG A 174 32.78 -15.81 7.15
C ARG A 174 31.62 -16.23 6.23
N PRO A 175 31.63 -15.87 4.92
CA PRO A 175 30.63 -16.34 3.99
C PRO A 175 30.62 -17.87 3.95
N ALA A 176 29.44 -18.48 3.97
CA ALA A 176 29.29 -19.91 3.74
C ALA A 176 29.85 -20.27 2.34
N PRO A 177 30.55 -21.40 2.18
CA PRO A 177 31.07 -21.79 0.88
C PRO A 177 29.90 -21.96 -0.10
N GLN A 178 30.02 -21.32 -1.28
CA GLN A 178 29.05 -21.49 -2.37
C GLN A 178 28.95 -22.98 -2.72
N ARG A 179 27.81 -23.60 -2.41
CA ARG A 179 27.47 -24.92 -2.92
C ARG A 179 27.24 -24.74 -4.43
N GLY A 180 28.17 -25.29 -5.21
CA GLY A 180 28.23 -25.14 -6.66
C GLY A 180 26.99 -25.66 -7.38
N ASN A 181 26.84 -25.18 -8.62
CA ASN A 181 25.87 -25.58 -9.63
C ASN A 181 25.35 -27.02 -9.50
N GLU A 182 24.12 -27.18 -9.02
CA GLU A 182 23.32 -28.36 -9.30
C GLU A 182 22.15 -27.92 -10.18
N SER A 183 22.20 -28.32 -11.45
CA SER A 183 21.10 -28.11 -12.41
C SER A 183 19.86 -28.87 -11.94
N PRO A 184 18.65 -28.31 -12.13
CA PRO A 184 17.42 -28.98 -11.72
C PRO A 184 17.19 -30.26 -12.55
N PRO A 185 16.64 -31.34 -11.96
CA PRO A 185 16.36 -32.58 -12.66
C PRO A 185 15.24 -32.38 -13.71
N PRO A 186 15.23 -33.16 -14.80
CA PRO A 186 14.20 -33.05 -15.83
C PRO A 186 12.86 -33.54 -15.27
N LEU A 187 11.80 -32.80 -15.59
CA LEU A 187 10.43 -33.14 -15.23
C LEU A 187 9.93 -34.35 -16.05
N PRO A 188 9.03 -35.18 -15.49
CA PRO A 188 8.47 -36.36 -16.13
C PRO A 188 7.53 -36.04 -17.30
#